data_AF-A0A7K2MUT7-F1
#
_entry.id   AF-A0A7K2MUT7-F1
#
_cell.length_a   1.000
_cell.length_b   1.000
_cell.length_c   1.000
_cell.angle_alpha   90.00
_cell.angle_beta   90.00
_cell.angle_gamma   90.00
#
_symmetry.space_group_name_H-M   'P 1'
#
loop_
_entity.id
_entity.type
_entity.pdbx_description
1 polymer ?
#
loop_
_entity_poly.entity_id
_entity_poly.type
_entity_poly.pdbx_seq_one_letter_code
_entity_poly.pdbx_strand_id
1 'polypeptide(L)' 'MPEDTAPGRPAEIVIALSCPDRNGIVHAVSGFILERDGLILDSQQYGDPASGQFFMR' A
#
# COMPACT_ATOMS: atom_id res chain seq x y z
N MET A 1 -2.53 -7.73 37.82
CA MET A 1 -1.37 -8.30 37.09
C MET A 1 -1.42 -7.66 35.71
N PRO A 2 -0.45 -6.81 35.33
CA PRO A 2 -0.42 -6.22 33.99
C PRO A 2 0.12 -7.26 33.02
N GLU A 3 -0.65 -7.57 31.99
CA GLU A 3 -0.25 -8.50 30.94
C GLU A 3 0.81 -7.83 30.07
N ASP A 4 1.95 -8.51 29.99
CA ASP A 4 3.08 -8.29 29.09
C ASP A 4 2.60 -7.84 27.69
N THR A 5 2.71 -6.54 27.40
CA THR A 5 2.59 -6.02 26.04
C THR A 5 3.91 -6.33 25.33
N ALA A 6 4.09 -7.58 24.91
CA ALA A 6 5.07 -7.89 23.89
C ALA A 6 4.79 -6.97 22.68
N PRO A 7 5.80 -6.32 22.08
CA PRO A 7 5.58 -5.56 20.86
C PRO A 7 5.03 -6.55 19.82
N GLY A 8 3.74 -6.43 19.53
CA GLY A 8 3.08 -7.19 18.49
C GLY A 8 3.91 -7.04 17.22
N ARG A 9 4.25 -8.16 16.60
CA ARG A 9 4.99 -8.21 15.33
C ARG A 9 4.41 -7.13 14.40
N PRO A 10 5.25 -6.30 13.74
CA PRO A 10 4.73 -5.21 12.93
C PRO A 10 3.65 -5.75 12.00
N ALA A 11 2.45 -5.17 12.06
CA ALA A 11 1.33 -5.66 11.27
C ALA A 11 1.66 -5.44 9.79
N GLU A 12 1.95 -6.52 9.08
CA GLU A 12 2.11 -6.49 7.63
C GLU A 12 0.73 -6.30 6.99
N ILE A 13 0.56 -5.19 6.28
CA ILE A 13 -0.69 -4.84 5.60
C ILE A 13 -0.42 -4.86 4.10
N VAL A 14 -1.32 -5.51 3.35
CA VAL A 14 -1.28 -5.55 1.89
C VAL A 14 -2.36 -4.61 1.36
N ILE A 15 -1.97 -3.66 0.50
CA ILE A 15 -2.88 -2.66 -0.06
C ILE A 15 -3.08 -2.98 -1.55
N ALA A 16 -4.08 -3.80 -1.86
CA ALA A 16 -4.46 -4.10 -3.24
C ALA A 16 -5.51 -3.10 -3.73
N LEU A 17 -5.23 -2.39 -4.82
CA LEU A 17 -6.16 -1.47 -5.47
C LEU A 17 -6.17 -1.66 -6.99
N SER A 18 -7.34 -1.45 -7.59
CA SER A 18 -7.55 -1.39 -9.04
C SER A 18 -8.30 -0.10 -9.38
N CYS A 19 -7.79 0.66 -10.34
CA CYS A 19 -8.43 1.90 -10.79
C CYS A 19 -8.07 2.20 -12.25
N PRO A 20 -8.80 3.09 -12.95
CA PRO A 20 -8.43 3.53 -14.29
C PRO A 20 -7.03 4.16 -14.25
N ASP A 21 -6.19 3.83 -15.22
CA ASP A 21 -4.81 4.31 -15.30
C ASP A 21 -4.78 5.84 -15.39
N ARG A 22 -4.19 6.45 -14.37
CA ARG A 22 -4.08 7.90 -14.20
C ARG A 22 -2.71 8.22 -13.62
N ASN A 23 -2.16 9.35 -14.04
CA ASN A 23 -0.95 9.88 -13.45
C ASN A 23 -1.17 10.17 -11.95
N GLY A 24 -0.16 9.83 -11.13
CA GLY A 24 -0.16 10.16 -9.70
C GLY A 24 -0.80 9.13 -8.77
N ILE A 25 -1.30 7.98 -9.26
CA ILE A 25 -1.83 6.91 -8.38
C ILE A 25 -0.76 6.45 -7.38
N VAL A 26 0.45 6.13 -7.85
CA VAL A 26 1.56 5.70 -6.98
C VAL A 26 1.92 6.79 -5.96
N HIS A 27 1.94 8.06 -6.39
CA HIS A 27 2.24 9.17 -5.49
C HIS A 27 1.18 9.31 -4.38
N ALA A 28 -0.10 9.20 -4.73
CA ALA A 28 -1.20 9.26 -3.75
C ALA A 28 -1.13 8.11 -2.74
N VAL A 29 -0.83 6.89 -3.20
CA VAL A 29 -0.72 5.69 -2.34
C VAL A 29 0.48 5.81 -1.40
N SER A 30 1.66 6.11 -1.95
CA SER A 30 2.86 6.27 -1.14
C SER A 30 2.74 7.44 -0.15
N GLY A 31 2.09 8.54 -0.56
CA GLY A 31 1.79 9.67 0.33
C GLY A 31 0.87 9.27 1.48
N PHE A 32 -0.21 8.54 1.19
CA PHE A 32 -1.15 8.03 2.21
C PHE A 32 -0.48 7.11 3.24
N ILE A 33 0.48 6.29 2.80
CA ILE A 33 1.26 5.39 3.67
C ILE A 33 2.20 6.21 4.54
N LEU A 34 2.90 7.19 3.95
CA LEU A 34 3.81 8.08 4.67
C LEU A 34 3.08 8.91 5.74
N GLU A 35 1.88 9.41 5.45
CA GLU A 35 1.03 10.14 6.41
C GLU A 35 0.63 9.31 7.64
N ARG A 36 0.77 7.98 7.58
CA ARG A 36 0.47 7.04 8.67
C ARG A 36 1.71 6.46 9.34
N ASP A 37 2.90 7.01 9.05
CA ASP A 37 4.19 6.47 9.48
C ASP A 37 4.39 5.01 9.04
N GLY A 38 3.76 4.61 7.94
CA GLY A 38 3.87 3.27 7.37
C GLY A 38 5.13 3.10 6.53
N LEU A 39 5.71 1.90 6.55
CA LEU A 39 6.85 1.54 5.71
C LEU A 39 6.38 0.59 4.61
N ILE A 40 6.71 0.92 3.35
CA ILE A 40 6.48 0.05 2.20
C ILE A 40 7.58 -1.03 2.22
N LEU A 41 7.21 -2.27 2.49
CA LEU A 41 8.13 -3.42 2.49
C LEU A 41 8.32 -4.02 1.09
N ASP A 42 7.22 -4.14 0.35
CA ASP A 42 7.17 -4.57 -1.04
C ASP A 42 6.12 -3.72 -1.77
N SER A 43 6.32 -3.51 -3.06
CA SER A 43 5.38 -2.74 -3.90
C SER A 43 5.38 -3.31 -5.30
N GLN A 44 4.22 -3.79 -5.73
CA GLN A 44 4.04 -4.31 -7.09
C GLN A 44 3.00 -3.48 -7.82
N GLN A 45 3.38 -2.98 -8.99
CA GLN A 45 2.54 -2.14 -9.84
C GLN A 45 2.45 -2.76 -11.23
N TYR A 46 1.23 -2.87 -11.74
CA TYR A 46 0.93 -3.41 -13.05
C TYR A 46 -0.09 -2.52 -13.75
N GLY A 47 0.33 -1.88 -14.84
CA GLY A 47 -0.56 -1.18 -15.75
C GLY A 47 -0.96 -2.10 -16.88
N ASP A 48 -2.25 -2.27 -17.12
CA ASP A 48 -2.80 -2.88 -18.33
C ASP A 48 -3.12 -1.78 -19.36
N PRO A 49 -2.25 -1.55 -20.36
CA PRO A 49 -2.47 -0.54 -21.39
C PRO A 49 -3.61 -0.90 -22.35
N ALA A 50 -4.05 -2.17 -22.41
CA ALA A 50 -5.14 -2.58 -23.29
C ALA A 50 -6.52 -2.21 -22.73
N SER A 51 -6.70 -2.30 -21.40
CA SER A 51 -7.93 -1.89 -20.72
C SER A 51 -7.87 -0.50 -20.08
N GLY A 52 -6.68 0.11 -20.03
CA GLY A 52 -6.46 1.38 -19.34
C GLY A 52 -6.69 1.25 -17.82
N GLN A 53 -6.34 0.11 -17.24
CA GLN A 53 -6.47 -0.16 -15.82
C GLN A 53 -5.09 -0.24 -15.17
N PHE A 54 -5.03 0.24 -13.93
CA PHE A 54 -3.85 0.19 -13.09
C PHE A 54 -4.15 -0.64 -11.85
N PHE A 55 -3.24 -1.56 -11.55
CA PHE A 55 -3.28 -2.44 -10.39
C PHE A 55 -2.03 -2.18 -9.55
N MET A 56 -2.21 -2.07 -8.24
CA MET A 56 -1.09 -1.94 -7.29
C MET A 56 -1.36 -2.78 -6.05
N ARG A 57 -0.30 -3.35 -5.49
CA ARG A 57 -0.31 -4.19 -4.30
C ARG A 57 0.84 -3.82 -3.36
#